data_AF-A0AAW6IA66-F1
#
_entry.id   AF-A0AAW6IA66-F1
#
_cell.length_a   1.000
_cell.length_b   1.000
_cell.length_c   1.000
_cell.angle_alpha   90.00
_cell.angle_beta   90.00
_cell.angle_gamma   90.00
#
_symmetry.space_group_name_H-M   'P 1'
#
loop_
_entity.id
_entity.type
_entity.pdbx_description
1 polymer ?
#
loop_
_entity_poly.entity_id
_entity_poly.type
_entity_poly.pdbx_seq_one_letter_code
_entity_poly.pdbx_strand_id
1 'polypeptide(L)'
;MRNGKAILWIIVLLCCSVWSGHAQGTIAAKQDTVISSDSTVTAVVSGETAKADSTVKAVLSAADSLPQPKVKLKEFKPDPNKALLYALVPGLGQIYNRKYWKLPLVYGAFMGCMYAITWNNKNYKDYSTAYFDIMADYQKVLAAEKEGKEYNGPWQDSWTIFVRNGEESSYVSNTQFQDNLKRRKDYFRRYRDLSIIITVGVYAISIIDAYVDAQLFDFDISPDLSMHWSPEVTPKTRYTPGSYGLNCSFKF
;
A
#
# COMPACT_ATOMS: atom_id res chain seq x y z
N MET A 1 -38.62 2.76 -8.88
CA MET A 1 -37.17 2.48 -9.11
C MET A 1 -36.37 3.79 -9.18
N ARG A 2 -35.89 4.37 -8.05
CA ARG A 2 -35.17 5.67 -8.10
C ARG A 2 -34.00 5.86 -7.13
N ASN A 3 -33.62 4.82 -6.37
CA ASN A 3 -32.66 4.96 -5.25
C ASN A 3 -31.28 4.35 -5.54
N GLY A 4 -31.18 3.35 -6.44
CA GLY A 4 -29.91 2.68 -6.76
C GLY A 4 -28.87 3.58 -7.46
N LYS A 5 -29.30 4.59 -8.23
CA LYS A 5 -28.38 5.52 -8.88
C LYS A 5 -27.67 6.43 -7.86
N ALA A 6 -28.36 6.87 -6.80
CA ALA A 6 -27.79 7.78 -5.79
C ALA A 6 -26.64 7.12 -5.00
N ILE A 7 -26.80 5.86 -4.61
CA ILE A 7 -25.75 5.10 -3.89
C ILE A 7 -24.50 4.93 -4.76
N LEU A 8 -24.67 4.69 -6.06
CA LEU A 8 -23.57 4.53 -7.01
C LEU A 8 -22.80 5.86 -7.22
N TRP A 9 -23.49 7.01 -7.22
CA TRP A 9 -22.85 8.33 -7.21
C TRP A 9 -22.09 8.63 -5.91
N ILE A 10 -22.59 8.21 -4.74
CA ILE A 10 -21.89 8.39 -3.46
C ILE A 10 -20.57 7.61 -3.42
N ILE A 11 -20.57 6.37 -3.91
CA ILE A 11 -19.35 5.54 -4.00
C ILE A 11 -18.32 6.16 -4.96
N VAL A 12 -18.76 6.71 -6.09
CA VAL A 12 -17.88 7.42 -7.04
C VAL A 12 -17.34 8.73 -6.46
N LEU A 13 -18.16 9.51 -5.73
CA LEU A 13 -17.72 10.76 -5.09
C LEU A 13 -16.70 10.54 -3.96
N LEU A 14 -16.84 9.46 -3.19
CA LEU A 14 -15.87 9.07 -2.16
C LEU A 14 -14.49 8.73 -2.74
N CYS A 15 -14.40 8.29 -4.00
CA CYS A 15 -13.15 8.05 -4.71
C CYS A 15 -12.51 9.32 -5.32
N CYS A 16 -13.22 10.45 -5.41
CA CYS A 16 -12.73 11.65 -6.12
C CYS A 16 -12.32 12.83 -5.21
N SER A 17 -12.58 12.76 -3.90
CA SER A 17 -12.37 13.90 -2.99
C SER A 17 -10.93 14.07 -2.44
N VAL A 18 -9.97 13.24 -2.88
CA VAL A 18 -8.55 13.35 -2.48
C VAL A 18 -7.67 13.85 -3.64
N TRP A 19 -8.13 14.87 -4.38
CA TRP A 19 -7.21 15.80 -5.03
C TRP A 19 -7.86 17.15 -5.37
N SER A 20 -7.54 18.17 -4.57
CA SER A 20 -7.61 19.57 -4.98
C SER A 20 -6.47 20.30 -4.28
N GLY A 21 -5.28 20.20 -4.87
CA GLY A 21 -4.09 20.84 -4.33
C GLY A 21 -4.19 22.36 -4.47
N HIS A 22 -4.36 23.05 -3.35
CA HIS A 22 -4.04 24.47 -3.24
C HIS A 22 -2.74 24.59 -2.43
N ALA A 23 -1.76 25.29 -3.00
CA ALA A 23 -0.49 25.57 -2.37
C ALA A 23 -0.44 27.04 -1.95
N GLN A 24 -0.18 27.30 -0.66
CA GLN A 24 0.63 28.40 -0.08
C GLN A 24 0.31 28.56 1.41
N GLY A 25 1.31 28.97 2.21
CA GLY A 25 1.10 29.36 3.61
C GLY A 25 2.17 28.88 4.59
N THR A 26 3.40 29.40 4.48
CA THR A 26 4.38 29.28 5.57
C THR A 26 3.95 30.17 6.74
N ILE A 27 3.78 29.62 7.94
CA ILE A 27 3.81 30.38 9.20
C ILE A 27 4.70 29.63 10.19
N ALA A 28 5.57 30.38 10.87
CA ALA A 28 6.56 29.86 11.80
C ALA A 28 6.08 29.90 13.26
N ALA A 29 6.68 29.02 14.07
CA ALA A 29 6.92 29.11 15.51
C ALA A 29 5.75 29.39 16.49
N LYS A 30 5.54 28.45 17.43
CA LYS A 30 5.56 28.77 18.86
C LYS A 30 6.17 27.61 19.66
N GLN A 31 7.03 27.93 20.62
CA GLN A 31 7.82 27.00 21.42
C GLN A 31 7.73 27.41 22.90
N ASP A 32 6.91 26.69 23.67
CA ASP A 32 6.82 26.79 25.14
C ASP A 32 7.21 25.40 25.68
N THR A 33 8.36 25.11 26.30
CA THR A 33 9.21 25.80 27.30
C THR A 33 8.67 25.70 28.73
N VAL A 34 8.81 24.51 29.34
CA VAL A 34 8.86 24.20 30.79
C VAL A 34 9.64 22.88 30.93
N ILE A 35 10.71 22.70 31.72
CA ILE A 35 11.63 23.64 32.41
C ILE A 35 13.05 23.01 32.42
N SER A 36 14.09 23.72 32.89
CA SER A 36 15.48 23.23 33.04
C SER A 36 15.92 23.22 34.51
N SER A 37 16.64 22.18 34.93
CA SER A 37 17.54 22.06 36.11
C SER A 37 18.23 20.69 36.06
N ASP A 38 19.53 20.50 36.34
CA ASP A 38 20.62 21.46 36.52
C ASP A 38 21.96 20.79 36.13
N SER A 39 23.01 21.59 36.08
CA SER A 39 24.33 21.36 35.52
C SER A 39 25.17 20.36 36.31
N THR A 40 26.12 19.73 35.63
CA THR A 40 27.24 19.01 36.26
C THR A 40 28.12 19.97 37.06
N VAL A 41 28.07 19.88 38.39
CA VAL A 41 29.08 20.50 39.27
C VAL A 41 29.84 19.41 40.01
N THR A 42 31.12 19.29 39.70
CA THR A 42 32.09 18.48 40.46
C THR A 42 32.34 19.09 41.83
N ALA A 43 32.12 18.30 42.89
CA ALA A 43 32.65 18.57 44.22
C ALA A 43 33.49 17.37 44.68
N VAL A 44 34.78 17.60 44.93
CA VAL A 44 35.74 16.59 45.41
C VAL A 44 36.06 16.86 46.88
N VAL A 45 35.54 16.04 47.79
CA VAL A 45 36.06 15.81 49.15
C VAL A 45 35.75 14.34 49.48
N SER A 46 36.75 13.47 49.37
CA SER A 46 37.46 12.80 50.49
C SER A 46 36.63 11.73 51.21
N GLY A 47 37.19 10.53 51.35
CA GLY A 47 36.42 9.33 51.62
C GLY A 47 36.17 9.04 53.09
N GLU A 48 35.17 8.18 53.33
CA GLU A 48 35.24 7.16 54.36
C GLU A 48 34.48 5.90 53.91
N THR A 49 35.10 4.74 54.14
CA THR A 49 34.52 3.44 53.78
C THR A 49 33.49 3.00 54.82
N ALA A 50 32.21 3.26 54.58
CA ALA A 50 31.11 2.66 55.32
C ALA A 50 30.58 1.41 54.59
N LYS A 51 30.31 0.33 55.34
CA LYS A 51 29.93 -0.98 54.78
C LYS A 51 28.65 -0.90 53.96
N ALA A 52 28.56 -1.73 52.92
CA ALA A 52 27.32 -1.96 52.18
C ALA A 52 26.26 -2.59 53.11
N ASP A 53 25.40 -1.75 53.68
CA ASP A 53 24.46 -2.16 54.71
C ASP A 53 23.21 -2.81 54.10
N SER A 54 22.73 -3.87 54.76
CA SER A 54 21.65 -4.76 54.29
C SER A 54 20.34 -4.01 54.00
N THR A 55 20.13 -2.90 54.70
CA THR A 55 18.93 -2.05 54.68
C THR A 55 18.65 -1.43 53.32
N VAL A 56 19.67 -1.00 52.57
CA VAL A 56 19.47 -0.37 51.24
C VAL A 56 18.91 -1.39 50.24
N LYS A 57 19.40 -2.64 50.29
CA LYS A 57 18.94 -3.73 49.43
C LYS A 57 17.53 -4.18 49.79
N ALA A 58 17.18 -4.15 51.08
CA ALA A 58 15.82 -4.41 51.55
C ALA A 58 14.81 -3.34 51.09
N VAL A 59 15.19 -2.05 51.15
CA VAL A 59 14.34 -0.93 50.70
C VAL A 59 14.13 -0.96 49.17
N LEU A 60 15.17 -1.26 48.39
CA LEU A 60 15.05 -1.49 46.95
C LEU A 60 14.13 -2.68 46.63
N SER A 61 14.30 -3.81 47.33
CA SER A 61 13.44 -4.99 47.16
C SER A 61 11.98 -4.74 47.59
N ALA A 62 11.75 -3.88 48.58
CA ALA A 62 10.41 -3.52 49.05
C ALA A 62 9.70 -2.55 48.07
N ALA A 63 10.45 -1.62 47.45
CA ALA A 63 9.93 -0.77 46.38
C ALA A 63 9.53 -1.59 45.13
N ASP A 64 10.32 -2.62 44.79
CA ASP A 64 10.04 -3.58 43.71
C ASP A 64 8.88 -4.54 44.04
N SER A 65 8.47 -4.60 45.32
CA SER A 65 7.33 -5.42 45.80
C SER A 65 5.98 -4.69 45.81
N LEU A 66 5.92 -3.43 45.35
CA LEU A 66 4.64 -2.75 45.18
C LEU A 66 3.79 -3.50 44.14
N PRO A 67 2.55 -3.93 44.45
CA PRO A 67 1.70 -4.59 43.48
C PRO A 67 1.30 -3.58 42.40
N GLN A 68 2.10 -3.49 41.34
CA GLN A 68 1.71 -2.74 40.16
C GLN A 68 0.38 -3.34 39.70
N PRO A 69 -0.70 -2.56 39.61
CA PRO A 69 -1.95 -3.07 39.06
C PRO A 69 -1.64 -3.42 37.62
N LYS A 70 -1.51 -4.72 37.34
CA LYS A 70 -1.39 -5.25 35.97
C LYS A 70 -2.70 -4.92 35.27
N VAL A 71 -2.77 -3.71 34.73
CA VAL A 71 -3.86 -3.24 33.88
C VAL A 71 -3.92 -4.26 32.75
N LYS A 72 -4.91 -5.15 32.79
CA LYS A 72 -5.18 -6.09 31.71
C LYS A 72 -5.67 -5.26 30.54
N LEU A 73 -4.72 -4.71 29.78
CA LEU A 73 -4.98 -4.07 28.51
C LEU A 73 -5.78 -5.06 27.69
N LYS A 74 -6.97 -4.63 27.27
CA LYS A 74 -7.92 -5.51 26.57
C LYS A 74 -7.27 -5.94 25.27
N GLU A 75 -6.92 -7.22 25.21
CA GLU A 75 -6.16 -7.77 24.08
C GLU A 75 -6.91 -7.53 22.78
N PHE A 76 -6.20 -6.98 21.80
CA PHE A 76 -6.82 -6.52 20.56
C PHE A 76 -7.18 -7.71 19.69
N LYS A 77 -8.48 -7.94 19.47
CA LYS A 77 -9.00 -8.94 18.53
C LYS A 77 -9.73 -8.24 17.37
N PRO A 78 -9.27 -8.38 16.10
CA PRO A 78 -9.91 -7.79 14.94
C PRO A 78 -11.05 -8.68 14.42
N ASP A 79 -12.30 -8.21 14.50
CA ASP A 79 -13.44 -8.95 13.96
C ASP A 79 -13.34 -9.05 12.42
N PRO A 80 -13.34 -10.26 11.81
CA PRO A 80 -13.14 -10.41 10.36
C PRO A 80 -14.18 -9.68 9.49
N ASN A 81 -15.43 -9.60 9.96
CA ASN A 81 -16.51 -8.88 9.27
C ASN A 81 -16.29 -7.35 9.29
N LYS A 82 -15.63 -6.82 10.32
CA LYS A 82 -15.24 -5.40 10.39
C LYS A 82 -13.98 -5.16 9.55
N ALA A 83 -13.03 -6.09 9.55
CA ALA A 83 -11.86 -6.05 8.69
C ALA A 83 -12.25 -5.95 7.20
N LEU A 84 -13.24 -6.75 6.74
CA LEU A 84 -13.83 -6.63 5.41
C LEU A 84 -14.45 -5.26 5.13
N LEU A 85 -15.26 -4.75 6.06
CA LEU A 85 -15.96 -3.47 5.89
C LEU A 85 -14.98 -2.30 5.82
N TYR A 86 -13.87 -2.35 6.58
CA TYR A 86 -12.78 -1.40 6.46
C TYR A 86 -11.92 -1.63 5.21
N ALA A 87 -11.70 -2.87 4.77
CA ALA A 87 -10.94 -3.20 3.56
C ALA A 87 -11.58 -2.69 2.25
N LEU A 88 -12.87 -2.32 2.26
CA LEU A 88 -13.54 -1.64 1.16
C LEU A 88 -12.84 -0.31 0.77
N VAL A 89 -12.16 0.33 1.71
CA VAL A 89 -11.25 1.45 1.41
C VAL A 89 -9.83 0.87 1.31
N PRO A 90 -9.10 1.11 0.21
CA PRO A 90 -7.77 0.51 0.01
C PRO A 90 -6.82 0.85 1.17
N GLY A 91 -6.31 -0.19 1.83
CA GLY A 91 -5.38 -0.08 2.96
C GLY A 91 -6.01 -0.04 4.36
N LEU A 92 -7.28 0.38 4.53
CA LEU A 92 -7.89 0.50 5.86
C LEU A 92 -8.05 -0.86 6.57
N GLY A 93 -8.28 -1.96 5.84
CA GLY A 93 -8.30 -3.31 6.40
C GLY A 93 -6.96 -3.75 7.00
N GLN A 94 -5.84 -3.37 6.40
CA GLN A 94 -4.50 -3.68 6.93
C GLN A 94 -4.15 -2.82 8.16
N ILE A 95 -4.62 -1.57 8.18
CA ILE A 95 -4.53 -0.68 9.35
C ILE A 95 -5.35 -1.24 10.52
N TYR A 96 -6.58 -1.73 10.26
CA TYR A 96 -7.42 -2.38 11.26
C TYR A 96 -6.72 -3.61 11.88
N ASN A 97 -6.14 -4.48 11.05
CA ASN A 97 -5.38 -5.65 11.51
C ASN A 97 -4.00 -5.30 12.14
N ARG A 98 -3.62 -4.01 12.22
CA ARG A 98 -2.32 -3.51 12.70
C ARG A 98 -1.09 -4.09 11.96
N LYS A 99 -1.26 -4.73 10.80
CA LYS A 99 -0.17 -5.35 10.03
C LYS A 99 0.45 -4.35 9.02
N TYR A 100 0.96 -3.23 9.56
CA TYR A 100 1.49 -2.12 8.77
C TYR A 100 2.64 -2.50 7.82
N TRP A 101 3.39 -3.57 8.10
CA TRP A 101 4.50 -4.01 7.26
C TRP A 101 4.06 -4.49 5.85
N LYS A 102 2.79 -4.86 5.67
CA LYS A 102 2.21 -5.20 4.35
C LYS A 102 1.81 -3.97 3.52
N LEU A 103 1.61 -2.80 4.14
CA LEU A 103 1.14 -1.59 3.46
C LEU A 103 2.07 -1.12 2.33
N PRO A 104 3.42 -1.10 2.45
CA PRO A 104 4.30 -0.71 1.35
C PRO A 104 4.12 -1.56 0.10
N LEU A 105 3.82 -2.86 0.27
CA LEU A 105 3.60 -3.79 -0.85
C LEU A 105 2.25 -3.53 -1.54
N VAL A 106 1.17 -3.36 -0.76
CA VAL A 106 -0.16 -3.05 -1.32
C VAL A 106 -0.18 -1.65 -1.95
N TYR A 107 0.37 -0.64 -1.27
CA TYR A 107 0.45 0.72 -1.81
C TYR A 107 1.36 0.77 -3.04
N GLY A 108 2.49 0.06 -3.04
CA GLY A 108 3.34 -0.09 -4.22
C GLY A 108 2.62 -0.71 -5.42
N ALA A 109 1.83 -1.77 -5.20
CA ALA A 109 1.01 -2.37 -6.24
C ALA A 109 -0.05 -1.40 -6.79
N PHE A 110 -0.79 -0.67 -5.93
CA PHE A 110 -1.75 0.34 -6.36
C PHE A 110 -1.08 1.51 -7.10
N MET A 111 0.06 2.01 -6.64
CA MET A 111 0.82 3.08 -7.29
C MET A 111 1.33 2.65 -8.67
N GLY A 112 1.86 1.43 -8.80
CA GLY A 112 2.27 0.86 -10.08
C GLY A 112 1.10 0.71 -11.06
N CYS A 113 -0.05 0.24 -10.58
CA CYS A 113 -1.28 0.16 -11.36
C CYS A 113 -1.79 1.54 -11.82
N MET A 114 -1.81 2.53 -10.92
CA MET A 114 -2.21 3.91 -11.23
C MET A 114 -1.27 4.56 -12.27
N TYR A 115 0.05 4.34 -12.13
CA TYR A 115 1.03 4.77 -13.13
C TYR A 115 0.78 4.12 -14.49
N ALA A 116 0.53 2.80 -14.52
CA ALA A 116 0.21 2.09 -15.77
C ALA A 116 -1.07 2.61 -16.43
N ILE A 117 -2.15 2.85 -15.67
CA ILE A 117 -3.40 3.44 -16.20
C ILE A 117 -3.14 4.83 -16.77
N THR A 118 -2.51 5.71 -16.00
CA THR A 118 -2.30 7.11 -16.40
C THR A 118 -1.38 7.24 -17.61
N TRP A 119 -0.28 6.47 -17.64
CA TRP A 119 0.63 6.41 -18.78
C TRP A 119 -0.07 5.91 -20.06
N ASN A 120 -0.77 4.77 -19.98
CA ASN A 120 -1.46 4.21 -21.15
C ASN A 120 -2.62 5.10 -21.60
N ASN A 121 -3.34 5.76 -20.68
CA ASN A 121 -4.41 6.68 -21.02
C ASN A 121 -3.91 7.99 -21.65
N LYS A 122 -2.75 8.51 -21.22
CA LYS A 122 -2.10 9.66 -21.88
C LYS A 122 -1.72 9.29 -23.32
N ASN A 123 -0.92 8.25 -23.49
CA ASN A 123 -0.51 7.79 -24.82
C ASN A 123 -1.73 7.48 -25.72
N TYR A 124 -2.76 6.82 -25.19
CA TYR A 124 -4.01 6.57 -25.92
C TYR A 124 -4.64 7.87 -26.43
N LYS A 125 -4.73 8.92 -25.60
CA LYS A 125 -5.26 10.22 -26.00
C LYS A 125 -4.41 10.82 -27.13
N ASP A 126 -3.10 10.93 -26.91
CA ASP A 126 -2.15 11.53 -27.87
C ASP A 126 -2.26 10.85 -29.25
N TYR A 127 -2.20 9.51 -29.31
CA TYR A 127 -2.36 8.75 -30.56
C TYR A 127 -3.80 8.76 -31.12
N SER A 128 -4.83 8.90 -30.28
CA SER A 128 -6.21 8.99 -30.77
C SER A 128 -6.48 10.33 -31.45
N THR A 129 -6.03 11.44 -30.84
CA THR A 129 -6.17 12.79 -31.39
C THR A 129 -5.42 12.90 -32.70
N ALA A 130 -4.14 12.51 -32.73
CA ALA A 130 -3.33 12.46 -33.95
C ALA A 130 -3.98 11.61 -35.07
N TYR A 131 -4.56 10.46 -34.73
CA TYR A 131 -5.24 9.61 -35.71
C TYR A 131 -6.54 10.24 -36.25
N PHE A 132 -7.33 10.94 -35.41
CA PHE A 132 -8.54 11.61 -35.90
C PHE A 132 -8.20 12.85 -36.74
N ASP A 133 -7.19 13.62 -36.32
CA ASP A 133 -6.76 14.82 -37.01
C ASP A 133 -6.16 14.52 -38.39
N ILE A 134 -5.27 13.51 -38.51
CA ILE A 134 -4.75 13.12 -39.83
C ILE A 134 -5.83 12.55 -40.75
N MET A 135 -6.87 11.92 -40.19
CA MET A 135 -8.03 11.46 -40.98
C MET A 135 -8.89 12.64 -41.45
N ALA A 136 -9.06 13.67 -40.63
CA ALA A 136 -9.75 14.90 -41.02
C ALA A 136 -8.96 15.65 -42.11
N ASP A 137 -7.64 15.78 -41.95
CA ASP A 137 -6.73 16.36 -42.94
C ASP A 137 -6.73 15.57 -44.27
N TYR A 138 -6.74 14.24 -44.21
CA TYR A 138 -6.88 13.40 -45.41
C TYR A 138 -8.23 13.60 -46.12
N GLN A 139 -9.33 13.82 -45.38
CA GLN A 139 -10.61 14.19 -46.00
C GLN A 139 -10.57 15.56 -46.70
N LYS A 140 -9.80 16.54 -46.20
CA LYS A 140 -9.61 17.84 -46.88
C LYS A 140 -8.88 17.68 -48.21
N VAL A 141 -7.83 16.85 -48.24
CA VAL A 141 -7.10 16.51 -49.49
C VAL A 141 -8.04 15.88 -50.51
N LEU A 142 -8.78 14.85 -50.11
CA LEU A 142 -9.77 14.18 -50.98
C LEU A 142 -10.90 15.11 -51.46
N ALA A 143 -11.21 16.17 -50.71
CA ALA A 143 -12.18 17.19 -51.14
C ALA A 143 -11.59 18.13 -52.20
N ALA A 144 -10.36 18.62 -52.01
CA ALA A 144 -9.67 19.47 -52.98
C ALA A 144 -9.37 18.71 -54.29
N GLU A 145 -8.94 17.45 -54.20
CA GLU A 145 -8.67 16.58 -55.36
C GLU A 145 -9.90 16.42 -56.26
N LYS A 146 -11.10 16.30 -55.68
CA LYS A 146 -12.38 16.27 -56.43
C LYS A 146 -12.70 17.58 -57.16
N GLU A 147 -12.17 18.70 -56.70
CA GLU A 147 -12.26 20.00 -57.39
C GLU A 147 -11.14 20.19 -58.43
N GLY A 148 -10.24 19.22 -58.60
CA GLY A 148 -9.06 19.34 -59.45
C GLY A 148 -7.99 20.29 -58.90
N LYS A 149 -7.96 20.51 -57.58
CA LYS A 149 -7.03 21.42 -56.91
C LYS A 149 -6.18 20.67 -55.88
N GLU A 150 -4.96 21.15 -55.67
CA GLU A 150 -4.14 20.72 -54.55
C GLU A 150 -4.58 21.44 -53.26
N TYR A 151 -4.67 20.71 -52.14
CA TYR A 151 -4.93 21.32 -50.84
C TYR A 151 -3.63 21.92 -50.30
N ASN A 152 -3.58 23.25 -50.18
CA ASN A 152 -2.45 23.99 -49.64
C ASN A 152 -2.91 24.87 -48.45
N GLY A 153 -3.57 24.24 -47.47
CA GLY A 153 -4.02 24.87 -46.23
C GLY A 153 -3.24 24.36 -45.02
N PRO A 154 -3.39 24.98 -43.84
CA PRO A 154 -2.72 24.54 -42.63
C PRO A 154 -3.16 23.13 -42.22
N TRP A 155 -2.20 22.35 -41.74
CA TRP A 155 -2.38 21.01 -41.16
C TRP A 155 -2.63 21.11 -39.65
N GLN A 156 -3.01 19.99 -39.03
CA GLN A 156 -3.19 19.92 -37.57
C GLN A 156 -1.93 19.42 -36.84
N ASP A 157 -1.40 20.22 -35.91
CA ASP A 157 -0.16 19.94 -35.16
C ASP A 157 -0.16 18.61 -34.38
N SER A 158 -1.33 18.05 -34.04
CA SER A 158 -1.44 16.86 -33.18
C SER A 158 -0.71 15.63 -33.71
N TRP A 159 -0.59 15.48 -35.03
CA TRP A 159 0.03 14.31 -35.67
C TRP A 159 1.46 14.55 -36.15
N THR A 160 1.87 15.82 -36.32
CA THR A 160 3.22 16.18 -36.79
C THR A 160 4.30 15.75 -35.79
N ILE A 161 3.99 15.73 -34.48
CA ILE A 161 4.88 15.22 -33.42
C ILE A 161 5.28 13.74 -33.57
N PHE A 162 4.57 12.96 -34.41
CA PHE A 162 4.88 11.56 -34.69
C PHE A 162 5.64 11.35 -36.02
N VAL A 163 5.85 12.43 -36.78
CA VAL A 163 6.63 12.44 -38.02
C VAL A 163 8.13 12.44 -37.71
N ARG A 164 8.93 11.77 -38.56
CA ARG A 164 10.39 11.66 -38.35
C ARG A 164 11.18 12.80 -39.00
N ASN A 165 10.89 13.09 -40.27
CA ASN A 165 11.45 14.17 -41.11
C ASN A 165 10.84 14.03 -42.52
N GLY A 166 10.24 15.09 -43.06
CA GLY A 166 9.68 15.12 -44.42
C GLY A 166 8.56 16.14 -44.57
N GLU A 167 8.04 16.33 -45.78
CA GLU A 167 6.90 17.22 -46.04
C GLU A 167 5.59 16.64 -45.49
N GLU A 168 4.81 17.47 -44.81
CA GLU A 168 3.57 17.08 -44.11
C GLU A 168 2.51 16.50 -45.05
N SER A 169 2.39 17.05 -46.27
CA SER A 169 1.50 16.56 -47.34
C SER A 169 1.70 15.08 -47.68
N SER A 170 2.95 14.60 -47.64
CA SER A 170 3.32 13.22 -47.91
C SER A 170 2.79 12.26 -46.83
N TYR A 171 2.74 12.69 -45.57
CA TYR A 171 2.28 11.84 -44.46
C TYR A 171 0.76 11.71 -44.39
N VAL A 172 0.02 12.76 -44.76
CA VAL A 172 -1.45 12.76 -44.75
C VAL A 172 -2.03 11.71 -45.70
N SER A 173 -1.44 11.56 -46.89
CA SER A 173 -1.83 10.54 -47.89
C SER A 173 -1.23 9.15 -47.64
N ASN A 174 -0.24 9.01 -46.74
CA ASN A 174 0.49 7.77 -46.52
C ASN A 174 -0.25 6.78 -45.60
N THR A 175 -0.83 5.75 -46.21
CA THR A 175 -1.56 4.67 -45.51
C THR A 175 -0.72 3.95 -44.43
N GLN A 176 0.59 3.76 -44.65
CA GLN A 176 1.47 3.10 -43.69
C GLN A 176 1.66 3.93 -42.41
N PHE A 177 1.64 5.27 -42.52
CA PHE A 177 1.69 6.17 -41.37
C PHE A 177 0.35 6.18 -40.60
N GLN A 178 -0.76 6.31 -41.33
CA GLN A 178 -2.12 6.21 -40.79
C GLN A 178 -2.33 4.89 -40.01
N ASP A 179 -1.92 3.75 -40.58
CA ASP A 179 -1.99 2.43 -39.94
C ASP A 179 -1.04 2.29 -38.75
N ASN A 180 0.09 3.01 -38.72
CA ASN A 180 0.94 3.07 -37.53
C ASN A 180 0.24 3.79 -36.38
N LEU A 181 -0.33 4.97 -36.63
CA LEU A 181 -1.10 5.73 -35.63
C LEU A 181 -2.30 4.91 -35.12
N LYS A 182 -3.04 4.26 -36.03
CA LYS A 182 -4.16 3.36 -35.70
C LYS A 182 -3.73 2.19 -34.81
N ARG A 183 -2.65 1.49 -35.16
CA ARG A 183 -2.11 0.36 -34.37
C ARG A 183 -1.60 0.83 -33.01
N ARG A 184 -0.90 1.97 -32.92
CA ARG A 184 -0.46 2.58 -31.66
C ARG A 184 -1.65 2.93 -30.76
N LYS A 185 -2.66 3.63 -31.27
CA LYS A 185 -3.91 3.93 -30.59
C LYS A 185 -4.58 2.67 -30.01
N ASP A 186 -4.74 1.62 -30.82
CA ASP A 186 -5.40 0.39 -30.38
C ASP A 186 -4.55 -0.47 -29.42
N TYR A 187 -3.22 -0.37 -29.50
CA TYR A 187 -2.31 -0.91 -28.49
C TYR A 187 -2.53 -0.22 -27.14
N PHE A 188 -2.39 1.11 -27.06
CA PHE A 188 -2.54 1.83 -25.79
C PHE A 188 -3.95 1.75 -25.20
N ARG A 189 -5.00 1.68 -26.04
CA ARG A 189 -6.36 1.36 -25.59
C ARG A 189 -6.40 0.03 -24.85
N ARG A 190 -5.88 -1.04 -25.48
CA ARG A 190 -5.88 -2.39 -24.91
C ARG A 190 -5.06 -2.48 -23.61
N TYR A 191 -3.91 -1.83 -23.55
CA TYR A 191 -3.06 -1.83 -22.35
C TYR A 191 -3.65 -0.99 -21.21
N ARG A 192 -4.33 0.13 -21.51
CA ARG A 192 -5.12 0.86 -20.51
C ARG A 192 -6.23 -0.04 -19.95
N ASP A 193 -7.03 -0.65 -20.82
CA ASP A 193 -8.17 -1.47 -20.42
C ASP A 193 -7.70 -2.70 -19.60
N LEU A 194 -6.58 -3.32 -19.99
CA LEU A 194 -5.90 -4.36 -19.21
C LEU A 194 -5.41 -3.86 -17.85
N SER A 195 -4.79 -2.67 -17.77
CA SER A 195 -4.32 -2.10 -16.49
C SER A 195 -5.47 -1.79 -15.52
N ILE A 196 -6.65 -1.42 -16.04
CA ILE A 196 -7.88 -1.27 -15.24
C ILE A 196 -8.32 -2.62 -14.66
N ILE A 197 -8.35 -3.68 -15.48
CA ILE A 197 -8.69 -5.05 -15.03
C ILE A 197 -7.71 -5.54 -13.96
N ILE A 198 -6.39 -5.33 -14.17
CA ILE A 198 -5.36 -5.67 -13.19
C ILE A 198 -5.55 -4.90 -11.88
N THR A 199 -5.90 -3.62 -11.93
CA THR A 199 -6.17 -2.79 -10.73
C THR A 199 -7.34 -3.34 -9.93
N VAL A 200 -8.43 -3.76 -10.60
CA VAL A 200 -9.57 -4.42 -9.94
C VAL A 200 -9.17 -5.77 -9.33
N GLY A 201 -8.31 -6.53 -10.00
CA GLY A 201 -7.73 -7.77 -9.48
C GLY A 201 -6.88 -7.56 -8.22
N VAL A 202 -5.98 -6.57 -8.24
CA VAL A 202 -5.16 -6.17 -7.08
C VAL A 202 -6.04 -5.73 -5.91
N TYR A 203 -7.11 -4.97 -6.17
CA TYR A 203 -8.08 -4.57 -5.16
C TYR A 203 -8.80 -5.78 -4.54
N ALA A 204 -9.30 -6.72 -5.35
CA ALA A 204 -9.92 -7.94 -4.86
C ALA A 204 -8.96 -8.79 -4.00
N ILE A 205 -7.71 -8.96 -4.44
CA ILE A 205 -6.66 -9.67 -3.69
C ILE A 205 -6.38 -8.97 -2.35
N SER A 206 -6.32 -7.63 -2.32
CA SER A 206 -6.06 -6.87 -1.09
C SER A 206 -7.16 -7.01 -0.03
N ILE A 207 -8.43 -7.17 -0.45
CA ILE A 207 -9.56 -7.45 0.44
C ILE A 207 -9.45 -8.88 1.00
N ILE A 208 -9.12 -9.85 0.15
CA ILE A 208 -8.98 -11.26 0.55
C ILE A 208 -7.82 -11.43 1.54
N ASP A 209 -6.66 -10.81 1.29
CA ASP A 209 -5.51 -10.81 2.22
C ASP A 209 -5.89 -10.25 3.60
N ALA A 210 -6.59 -9.10 3.64
CA ALA A 210 -7.03 -8.49 4.90
C ALA A 210 -8.08 -9.33 5.64
N TYR A 211 -8.99 -10.01 4.94
CA TYR A 211 -9.96 -10.91 5.55
C TYR A 211 -9.32 -12.19 6.10
N VAL A 212 -8.43 -12.82 5.32
CA VAL A 212 -7.69 -14.02 5.73
C VAL A 212 -6.77 -13.72 6.91
N ASP A 213 -6.10 -12.56 6.94
CA ASP A 213 -5.31 -12.11 8.10
C ASP A 213 -6.16 -11.95 9.38
N ALA A 214 -7.41 -11.49 9.26
CA ALA A 214 -8.30 -11.34 10.41
C ALA A 214 -8.86 -12.68 10.87
N GLN A 215 -9.25 -13.57 9.96
CA GLN A 215 -9.66 -14.94 10.28
C GLN A 215 -8.53 -15.76 10.92
N LEU A 216 -7.27 -15.55 10.47
CA LEU A 216 -6.09 -16.17 11.08
C LEU A 216 -5.71 -15.59 12.45
N PHE A 217 -6.34 -14.51 12.91
CA PHE A 217 -6.06 -13.92 14.22
C PHE A 217 -6.69 -14.70 15.38
N ASP A 218 -7.83 -15.35 15.15
CA ASP A 218 -8.51 -16.18 16.17
C ASP A 218 -7.90 -17.59 16.32
N PHE A 219 -6.93 -17.96 15.47
CA PHE A 219 -6.13 -19.16 15.69
C PHE A 219 -5.18 -18.91 16.87
N ASP A 220 -5.12 -19.86 17.80
CA ASP A 220 -4.35 -19.74 19.04
C ASP A 220 -2.84 -19.83 18.77
N ILE A 221 -2.24 -18.70 18.36
CA ILE A 221 -0.79 -18.52 18.29
C ILE A 221 -0.32 -18.10 19.68
N SER A 222 -0.62 -18.94 20.68
CA SER A 222 -0.06 -18.78 22.03
C SER A 222 1.46 -18.93 21.96
N PRO A 223 2.25 -18.00 22.51
CA PRO A 223 3.72 -18.08 22.48
C PRO A 223 4.28 -19.17 23.40
N ASP A 224 3.44 -19.92 24.11
CA ASP A 224 3.80 -21.09 24.93
C ASP A 224 3.94 -22.38 24.08
N LEU A 225 4.72 -22.31 22.99
CA LEU A 225 5.28 -23.50 22.35
C LEU A 225 6.44 -24.02 23.21
N SER A 226 6.14 -24.46 24.42
CA SER A 226 7.11 -25.04 25.34
C SER A 226 7.31 -26.53 25.06
N MET A 227 8.55 -26.90 24.78
CA MET A 227 8.99 -28.30 24.77
C MET A 227 9.28 -28.69 26.22
N HIS A 228 8.37 -29.45 26.84
CA HIS A 228 8.59 -30.04 28.14
C HIS A 228 9.35 -31.35 27.98
N TRP A 229 10.60 -31.38 28.46
CA TRP A 229 11.38 -32.61 28.60
C TRP A 229 11.54 -32.97 30.07
N SER A 230 11.35 -34.25 30.41
CA SER A 230 11.56 -34.76 31.77
C SER A 230 12.27 -36.11 31.73
N PRO A 231 13.28 -36.34 32.59
CA PRO A 231 13.87 -37.67 32.73
C PRO A 231 12.86 -38.63 33.32
N GLU A 232 12.68 -39.78 32.68
CA GLU A 232 11.76 -40.83 33.13
C GLU A 232 12.56 -42.06 33.57
N VAL A 233 12.29 -42.54 34.78
CA VAL A 233 12.98 -43.70 35.37
C VAL A 233 11.94 -44.76 35.69
N THR A 234 11.94 -45.84 34.90
CA THR A 234 11.05 -46.97 35.13
C THR A 234 11.71 -47.91 36.15
N PRO A 235 11.14 -48.08 37.35
CA PRO A 235 11.72 -48.95 38.38
C PRO A 235 11.69 -50.42 37.92
N LYS A 236 12.71 -51.18 38.33
CA LYS A 236 12.81 -52.62 38.03
C LYS A 236 11.61 -53.38 38.62
N THR A 237 10.87 -54.07 37.76
CA THR A 237 9.78 -54.97 38.18
C THR A 237 10.28 -56.42 38.25
N ARG A 238 9.41 -57.35 38.66
CA ARG A 238 9.73 -58.80 38.67
C ARG A 238 9.94 -59.39 37.26
N TYR A 239 9.47 -58.70 36.23
CA TYR A 239 9.44 -59.18 34.83
C TYR A 239 10.17 -58.26 33.84
N THR A 240 10.66 -57.09 34.27
CA THR A 240 11.32 -56.11 33.39
C THR A 240 12.49 -55.44 34.12
N PRO A 241 13.70 -55.37 33.53
CA PRO A 241 14.80 -54.59 34.09
C PRO A 241 14.44 -53.09 34.14
N GLY A 242 14.99 -52.37 35.11
CA GLY A 242 14.77 -50.92 35.20
C GLY A 242 15.40 -50.19 34.00
N SER A 243 14.72 -49.16 33.50
CA SER A 243 15.15 -48.39 32.34
C SER A 243 15.17 -46.90 32.63
N TYR A 244 16.05 -46.20 31.92
CA TYR A 244 16.14 -44.74 31.91
C TYR A 244 15.71 -44.25 30.54
N GLY A 245 14.85 -43.23 30.51
CA GLY A 245 14.32 -42.63 29.29
C GLY A 245 14.19 -41.12 29.42
N LEU A 246 13.79 -40.49 28.32
CA LEU A 246 13.41 -39.08 28.26
C LEU A 246 11.98 -39.01 27.75
N ASN A 247 11.12 -38.36 28.50
CA ASN A 247 9.76 -38.03 28.07
C ASN A 247 9.80 -36.63 27.45
N CYS A 248 9.30 -36.50 26.22
CA CYS A 248 9.22 -35.23 25.50
C CYS A 248 7.77 -34.98 25.13
N SER A 249 7.19 -33.89 25.64
CA SER A 249 5.85 -33.43 25.30
C SER A 249 5.88 -32.00 24.80
N PHE A 250 5.03 -31.71 23.82
CA PHE A 250 4.82 -30.37 23.28
C PHE A 250 3.47 -29.86 23.76
N LYS A 251 3.44 -28.64 24.28
CA LYS A 251 2.20 -27.85 24.34
C LYS A 251 2.09 -26.99 23.09
N PHE A 252 0.86 -26.86 22.62
CA PHE A 252 0.39 -26.04 21.50
C PHE A 252 -1.07 -25.68 21.78
#